data_AF-A0A8J8TLV0-F1
#
_entry.id   AF-A0A8J8TLV0-F1
#
_cell.length_a   1.000
_cell.length_b   1.000
_cell.length_c   1.000
_cell.angle_alpha   90.00
_cell.angle_beta   90.00
_cell.angle_gamma   90.00
#
_symmetry.space_group_name_H-M   'P 1'
#
loop_
_entity.id
_entity.type
_entity.pdbx_description
1 polymer ?
#
loop_
_entity_poly.entity_id
_entity_poly.type
_entity_poly.pdbx_seq_one_letter_code
_entity_poly.pdbx_strand_id
1 'polypeptide(L)'
;MEPLIAIDLNSNINLEQLQEGLRKFFENFGSLDIVFLIDDDSIVELDGKLVQTFYNMNDLIESYKILKELSETKSNRLKVTSVIRLERELRRFPLIIITNRKIIGLEKNLVFVYDGHNVKMRY
;
A
#
# COMPACT_ATOMS: atom_id res chain seq x y z
N MET A 1 17.66 -0.54 3.22
CA MET A 1 16.59 0.43 2.96
C MET A 1 15.30 -0.32 3.10
N GLU A 2 14.40 0.15 3.96
CA GLU A 2 13.11 -0.51 4.18
C GLU A 2 12.12 -0.05 3.10
N PRO A 3 11.34 -0.96 2.51
CA PRO A 3 10.33 -0.59 1.55
C PRO A 3 9.25 0.28 2.21
N LEU A 4 8.63 1.15 1.42
CA LEU A 4 7.35 1.74 1.79
C LEU A 4 6.25 0.96 1.08
N ILE A 5 5.30 0.41 1.84
CA ILE A 5 4.21 -0.39 1.27
C ILE A 5 2.92 0.44 1.35
N ALA A 6 2.36 0.76 0.19
CA ALA A 6 1.08 1.44 0.08
C ALA A 6 -0.04 0.42 -0.19
N ILE A 7 -1.01 0.31 0.71
CA ILE A 7 -2.15 -0.60 0.58
C ILE A 7 -3.37 0.18 0.13
N ASP A 8 -3.89 -0.16 -1.04
CA ASP A 8 -5.11 0.42 -1.58
C ASP A 8 -6.36 -0.23 -0.94
N LEU A 9 -7.00 0.53 -0.05
CA LEU A 9 -8.24 0.12 0.61
C LEU A 9 -9.40 -0.02 -0.38
N ASN A 10 -9.35 0.62 -1.54
CA ASN A 10 -10.39 0.52 -2.56
C ASN A 10 -10.08 -0.54 -3.64
N SER A 11 -9.03 -1.34 -3.45
CA SER A 11 -8.73 -2.48 -4.32
C SER A 11 -9.73 -3.62 -4.15
N ASN A 12 -9.95 -4.40 -5.21
CA ASN A 12 -10.76 -5.63 -5.18
C ASN A 12 -9.91 -6.87 -4.87
N ILE A 13 -8.74 -6.70 -4.25
CA ILE A 13 -7.91 -7.82 -3.80
C ILE A 13 -8.60 -8.47 -2.60
N ASN A 14 -8.78 -9.78 -2.64
CA ASN A 14 -9.42 -10.47 -1.53
C ASN A 14 -8.47 -10.57 -0.32
N LEU A 15 -9.03 -10.81 0.86
CA LEU A 15 -8.26 -10.79 2.10
C LEU A 15 -7.17 -11.87 2.15
N GLU A 16 -7.45 -13.07 1.63
CA GLU A 16 -6.50 -14.18 1.62
C GLU A 16 -5.28 -13.88 0.75
N GLN A 17 -5.48 -13.31 -0.44
CA GLN A 17 -4.41 -12.87 -1.35
C GLN A 17 -3.55 -11.76 -0.74
N LEU A 18 -4.18 -10.82 -0.04
CA LEU A 18 -3.50 -9.77 0.69
C LEU A 18 -2.65 -10.37 1.82
N GLN A 19 -3.21 -11.27 2.61
CA GLN A 19 -2.50 -11.95 3.70
C GLN A 19 -1.31 -12.75 3.21
N GLU A 20 -1.46 -13.51 2.12
CA GLU A 20 -0.36 -14.28 1.54
C GLU A 20 0.77 -13.36 1.05
N GLY A 21 0.42 -12.25 0.38
CA GLY A 21 1.39 -11.25 -0.07
C GLY A 21 2.13 -10.59 1.09
N LEU A 22 1.39 -10.13 2.10
CA LEU A 22 1.97 -9.49 3.29
C LEU A 22 2.83 -10.42 4.12
N ARG A 23 2.46 -11.71 4.22
CA ARG A 23 3.27 -12.73 4.92
C ARG A 23 4.67 -12.83 4.32
N LYS A 24 4.76 -12.89 3.00
CA LYS A 24 6.06 -12.93 2.29
C LYS A 24 6.88 -11.67 2.57
N PHE A 25 6.26 -10.51 2.72
CA PHE A 25 6.98 -9.30 3.12
C PHE A 25 7.46 -9.34 4.57
N PHE A 26 6.62 -9.79 5.51
CA PHE A 26 7.01 -9.95 6.92
C PHE A 26 8.17 -10.94 7.09
N GLU A 27 8.15 -12.06 6.39
CA GLU A 27 9.22 -13.07 6.43
C GLU A 27 10.57 -12.50 5.98
N ASN A 28 10.57 -11.52 5.06
CA ASN A 28 11.79 -10.91 4.53
C ASN A 28 12.28 -9.70 5.34
N PHE A 29 11.36 -8.90 5.90
CA PHE A 29 11.71 -7.61 6.50
C PHE A 29 11.53 -7.55 8.02
N GLY A 30 10.81 -8.49 8.64
CA GLY A 30 10.53 -8.53 10.07
C GLY A 30 9.49 -7.50 10.54
N SER A 31 9.53 -6.28 10.01
CA SER A 31 8.52 -5.24 10.19
C SER A 31 8.21 -4.56 8.86
N LEU A 32 6.99 -4.03 8.73
CA LEU A 32 6.52 -3.37 7.52
C LEU A 32 6.05 -1.95 7.81
N ASP A 33 6.55 -0.99 7.06
CA ASP A 33 6.05 0.37 7.06
C ASP A 33 4.98 0.55 5.99
N ILE A 34 3.76 0.81 6.46
CA ILE A 34 2.54 0.78 5.68
C ILE A 34 1.92 2.18 5.60
N VAL A 35 1.42 2.49 4.41
CA VAL A 35 0.57 3.65 4.12
C VAL A 35 -0.74 3.12 3.59
N PHE A 36 -1.88 3.61 4.09
CA PHE A 36 -3.18 3.21 3.55
C PHE A 36 -3.69 4.28 2.58
N LEU A 37 -4.11 3.85 1.39
CA LEU A 37 -4.71 4.71 0.38
C LEU A 37 -6.21 4.49 0.37
N ILE A 38 -7.00 5.54 0.55
CA ILE A 38 -8.47 5.45 0.52
C ILE A 38 -9.04 5.91 -0.83
N ASP A 39 -8.41 6.86 -1.51
CA ASP A 39 -8.83 7.33 -2.82
C ASP A 39 -7.64 7.96 -3.57
N ASP A 40 -7.90 8.52 -4.76
CA ASP A 40 -6.93 9.28 -5.55
C ASP A 40 -6.19 10.30 -4.68
N ASP A 41 -4.86 10.15 -4.60
CA ASP A 41 -3.94 11.00 -3.81
C ASP A 41 -4.27 11.13 -2.31
N SER A 42 -5.18 10.30 -1.79
CA SER A 42 -5.70 10.38 -0.42
C SER A 42 -5.10 9.28 0.44
N ILE A 43 -4.25 9.69 1.39
CA ILE A 43 -3.59 8.82 2.36
C ILE A 43 -4.35 8.91 3.68
N VAL A 44 -4.62 7.78 4.31
CA VAL A 44 -5.24 7.72 5.65
C VAL A 44 -4.18 8.04 6.70
N GLU A 45 -4.53 8.93 7.62
CA GLU A 45 -3.74 9.22 8.80
C GLU A 45 -4.27 8.40 10.00
N LEU A 46 -3.38 7.69 10.68
CA LEU A 46 -3.66 6.91 11.88
C LEU A 46 -2.82 7.47 13.03
N ASP A 47 -3.45 7.85 14.14
CA ASP A 47 -2.77 8.37 15.34
C ASP A 47 -1.79 9.51 15.04
N GLY A 48 -2.13 10.42 14.12
CA GLY A 48 -1.26 11.52 13.73
C GLY A 48 -0.15 11.16 12.74
N LYS A 49 -0.16 9.93 12.19
CA LYS A 49 0.89 9.40 11.32
C LYS A 49 0.33 8.91 9.98
N LEU A 50 1.00 9.29 8.90
CA LEU A 50 0.71 8.79 7.55
C LEU A 50 1.33 7.42 7.28
N VAL A 51 2.44 7.10 7.97
CA VAL A 51 3.16 5.83 7.85
C VAL A 51 3.13 5.13 9.19
N GLN A 52 2.66 3.89 9.19
CA GLN A 52 2.55 3.08 10.38
C GLN A 52 3.40 1.83 10.26
N THR A 53 4.24 1.59 11.25
CA THR A 53 5.09 0.41 11.33
C THR A 53 4.33 -0.72 12.00
N PHE A 54 4.19 -1.84 11.31
CA PHE A 54 3.61 -3.06 11.83
C PHE A 54 4.70 -4.10 12.08
N TYR A 55 4.70 -4.68 13.27
CA TYR A 55 5.64 -5.72 13.69
C TYR A 55 5.06 -7.14 13.60
N ASN A 56 3.75 -7.25 13.36
CA ASN A 56 3.10 -8.52 13.14
C ASN A 56 1.94 -8.38 12.14
N MET A 57 1.58 -9.51 11.53
CA MET A 57 0.56 -9.57 10.49
C MET A 57 -0.85 -9.37 11.05
N ASN A 58 -1.13 -9.79 12.28
CA ASN A 58 -2.48 -9.72 12.85
C ASN A 58 -2.93 -8.27 13.00
N ASP A 59 -2.08 -7.41 13.58
CA ASP A 59 -2.37 -5.98 13.78
C ASP A 59 -2.58 -5.26 12.44
N LEU A 60 -1.75 -5.58 11.43
CA LEU A 60 -1.88 -5.02 10.08
C LEU A 60 -3.22 -5.42 9.44
N ILE A 61 -3.60 -6.69 9.56
CA ILE A 61 -4.84 -7.20 8.98
C ILE A 61 -6.06 -6.64 9.70
N GLU A 62 -6.02 -6.51 11.03
CA GLU A 62 -7.10 -5.89 11.80
C GLU A 62 -7.26 -4.42 11.42
N SER A 63 -6.17 -3.66 11.34
CA SER A 63 -6.17 -2.27 10.87
C SER A 63 -6.73 -2.16 9.45
N TYR A 64 -6.30 -3.04 8.54
CA TYR A 64 -6.83 -3.08 7.18
C TYR A 64 -8.34 -3.34 7.14
N LYS A 65 -8.85 -4.29 7.92
CA LYS A 65 -10.29 -4.61 7.96
C LYS A 65 -11.12 -3.41 8.43
N ILE A 66 -10.70 -2.77 9.52
CA ILE A 66 -11.38 -1.58 10.06
C ILE A 66 -11.40 -0.46 9.01
N LEU A 67 -10.26 -0.19 8.38
CA LEU A 67 -10.16 0.86 7.38
C LEU A 67 -10.91 0.53 6.08
N LYS A 68 -11.00 -0.74 5.71
CA LYS A 68 -11.75 -1.22 4.54
C LYS A 68 -13.24 -0.91 4.66
N GLU A 69 -13.81 -0.95 5.87
CA GLU A 69 -15.21 -0.59 6.11
C GLU A 69 -15.51 0.88 5.82
N LEU A 70 -14.50 1.75 5.92
CA LEU A 70 -14.61 3.18 5.60
C LEU A 70 -14.43 3.48 4.11
N SER A 71 -14.03 2.49 3.31
CA SER A 71 -13.75 2.67 1.89
C SER A 71 -15.02 2.54 1.06
N GLU A 72 -15.28 3.55 0.22
CA GLU A 72 -16.34 3.52 -0.78
C GLU A 72 -15.70 3.27 -2.15
N THR A 73 -16.07 2.18 -2.83
CA THR A 73 -15.55 1.86 -4.16
C THR A 73 -16.01 2.92 -5.18
N LYS A 74 -15.15 3.91 -5.46
CA LYS A 74 -15.50 5.06 -6.31
C LYS A 74 -14.95 4.99 -7.73
N SER A 75 -13.80 4.34 -7.94
CA SER A 75 -13.07 4.42 -9.21
C SER A 75 -12.18 3.20 -9.46
N ASN A 76 -12.09 2.73 -10.71
CA ASN A 76 -11.15 1.69 -11.16
C ASN A 76 -9.72 2.21 -11.37
N ARG A 77 -9.48 3.50 -11.14
CA ARG A 77 -8.16 4.14 -11.23
C ARG A 77 -7.68 4.55 -9.85
N LEU A 78 -6.36 4.63 -9.70
CA LEU A 78 -5.70 5.11 -8.50
C LEU A 78 -4.58 6.08 -8.88
N LYS A 79 -4.73 7.34 -8.50
CA LYS A 79 -3.67 8.35 -8.58
C LYS A 79 -2.73 8.24 -7.37
N VAL A 80 -1.44 8.11 -7.63
CA VAL A 80 -0.41 7.77 -6.63
C VAL A 80 0.63 8.88 -6.41
N THR A 81 0.37 10.10 -6.88
CA THR A 81 1.35 11.19 -6.80
C THR A 81 1.68 11.57 -5.35
N SER A 82 0.70 11.55 -4.45
CA SER A 82 0.91 11.80 -3.03
C SER A 82 1.84 10.77 -2.36
N VAL A 83 1.65 9.48 -2.64
CA VAL A 83 2.47 8.43 -2.00
C VAL A 83 3.88 8.37 -2.56
N ILE A 84 4.06 8.69 -3.85
CA ILE A 84 5.38 8.89 -4.45
C ILE A 84 6.11 10.06 -3.78
N ARG A 85 5.43 11.18 -3.56
CA ARG A 85 6.04 12.33 -2.87
C ARG A 85 6.47 11.94 -1.45
N LEU A 86 5.59 11.25 -0.72
CA LEU A 86 5.87 10.76 0.63
C LEU A 86 7.07 9.81 0.67
N GLU A 87 7.15 8.86 -0.27
CA GLU A 87 8.31 7.96 -0.39
C GLU A 87 9.63 8.72 -0.53
N ARG A 88 9.67 9.69 -1.45
CA ARG A 88 10.84 10.54 -1.68
C ARG A 88 11.23 11.37 -0.47
N GLU A 89 10.24 11.95 0.23
CA GLU A 89 10.45 12.71 1.46
C GLU A 89 11.08 11.84 2.56
N LEU A 90 10.63 10.59 2.67
CA LEU A 90 11.12 9.61 3.65
C LEU A 90 12.42 8.91 3.22
N ARG A 91 12.87 9.10 1.97
CA ARG A 91 14.04 8.43 1.37
C ARG A 91 13.98 6.90 1.48
N ARG A 92 12.78 6.33 1.28
CA ARG A 92 12.52 4.89 1.39
C ARG A 92 12.49 4.23 0.01
N PHE A 93 13.15 3.09 -0.17
CA PHE A 93 13.09 2.38 -1.45
C PHE A 93 13.19 0.88 -1.23
N PRO A 94 12.37 0.05 -1.89
CA PRO A 94 11.39 0.40 -2.95
C PRO A 94 10.01 0.86 -2.45
N LEU A 95 9.26 1.59 -3.30
CA LEU A 95 7.81 1.78 -3.15
C LEU A 95 7.06 0.57 -3.72
N ILE A 96 6.27 -0.10 -2.87
CA ILE A 96 5.43 -1.23 -3.25
C ILE A 96 3.97 -0.80 -3.08
N ILE A 97 3.18 -0.86 -4.15
CA ILE A 97 1.75 -0.54 -4.12
C ILE A 97 0.95 -1.82 -4.27
N ILE A 98 0.13 -2.14 -3.28
CA ILE A 98 -0.79 -3.28 -3.29
C ILE A 98 -2.13 -2.79 -3.83
N THR A 99 -2.41 -3.07 -5.10
CA THR A 99 -3.66 -2.70 -5.78
C THR A 99 -3.86 -3.50 -7.06
N ASN A 100 -5.12 -3.79 -7.39
CA ASN A 100 -5.51 -4.26 -8.72
C ASN A 100 -6.21 -3.17 -9.56
N ARG A 101 -6.24 -1.92 -9.08
CA ARG A 101 -6.71 -0.76 -9.84
C ARG A 101 -5.64 -0.28 -10.81
N LYS A 102 -6.07 0.44 -11.85
CA LYS A 102 -5.15 1.03 -12.82
C LYS A 102 -4.45 2.24 -12.19
N ILE A 103 -3.14 2.13 -11.99
CA ILE A 103 -2.31 3.22 -11.46
C ILE A 103 -2.13 4.33 -12.51
N ILE A 104 -2.25 5.59 -12.08
CA ILE A 104 -1.93 6.80 -12.84
C ILE A 104 -1.02 7.73 -12.03
N GLY A 105 -0.22 8.56 -12.71
CA GLY A 105 0.66 9.54 -12.05
C GLY A 105 2.01 9.02 -11.57
N LEU A 106 2.64 8.09 -12.30
CA LEU A 106 3.90 7.44 -11.91
C LEU A 106 5.18 8.33 -11.99
N GLU A 107 5.10 9.53 -12.59
CA GLU A 107 6.18 10.55 -12.68
C GLU A 107 7.64 10.05 -12.60
N LYS A 108 8.03 9.11 -13.47
CA LYS A 108 9.40 8.56 -13.57
C LYS A 108 9.90 7.92 -12.26
N ASN A 109 9.03 7.30 -11.48
CA ASN A 109 9.40 6.52 -10.30
C ASN A 109 9.28 5.04 -10.59
N LEU A 110 10.32 4.30 -10.20
CA LEU A 110 10.27 2.86 -10.19
C LEU A 110 9.37 2.41 -9.05
N VAL A 111 8.20 1.87 -9.40
CA VAL A 111 7.22 1.36 -8.45
C VAL A 111 6.95 -0.12 -8.71
N PHE A 112 6.88 -0.90 -7.64
CA PHE A 112 6.46 -2.29 -7.70
C PHE A 112 4.98 -2.38 -7.35
N VAL A 113 4.21 -3.08 -8.16
CA VAL A 113 2.76 -3.20 -7.98
C VAL A 113 2.40 -4.66 -7.74
N TYR A 114 1.83 -4.95 -6.58
CA TYR A 114 1.26 -6.27 -6.28
C TYR A 114 -0.25 -6.24 -6.51
N ASP A 115 -0.73 -7.03 -7.48
CA ASP A 115 -2.15 -7.07 -7.89
C ASP A 115 -2.97 -8.18 -7.23
N GLY A 116 -2.43 -8.78 -6.16
CA GLY A 116 -3.01 -9.96 -5.49
C GLY A 116 -2.55 -11.29 -6.06
N HIS A 117 -1.82 -11.30 -7.19
CA HIS A 117 -1.26 -12.51 -7.77
C HIS A 117 0.22 -12.34 -8.13
N ASN A 118 0.56 -11.25 -8.80
CA ASN A 118 1.89 -11.01 -9.34
C ASN A 118 2.42 -9.64 -8.91
N VAL A 119 3.75 -9.53 -8.86
CA VAL A 119 4.43 -8.24 -8.73
C VAL A 119 4.85 -7.76 -10.12
N LYS A 120 4.46 -6.55 -10.49
CA LYS A 120 4.81 -5.90 -11.76
C LYS A 120 5.64 -4.66 -11.50
N MET A 121 6.70 -4.49 -12.26
CA MET A 121 7.46 -3.24 -12.32
C MET A 121 6.71 -2.20 -13.15
N ARG A 122 6.64 -0.96 -12.67
CA ARG A 122 6.11 0.21 -13.39
C ARG A 122 7.11 1.37 -13.29
N TYR A 123 7.20 2.17 -14.35
CA TYR A 123 8.04 3.36 -14.46
C TYR A 123 7.27 4.51 -15.10
#